data_AF-A0A182SZ32-F1
#
_entry.id   AF-A0A182SZ32-F1
#
_cell.length_a   1.000
_cell.length_b   1.000
_cell.length_c   1.000
_cell.angle_alpha   90.00
_cell.angle_beta   90.00
_cell.angle_gamma   90.00
#
_symmetry.space_group_name_H-M   'P 1'
#
loop_
_entity.id
_entity.type
_entity.pdbx_description
1 polymer ?
#
loop_
_entity_poly.entity_id
_entity_poly.type
_entity_poly.pdbx_seq_one_letter_code
_entity_poly.pdbx_strand_id
1 'polypeptide(L)'
;FFNTKLKKLSSSYYLAALGISDTCYLVGLFATWLSFFQVHIYTREPYCQLFTYTSGVSSFLSVWYVVAFTFERFIVVRYPLKRQSWCTVRRAKTIIACLTLFGILHSVPYIFYAGTQYSERTKVTICDMRTEYKA
;
A
#
# COMPACT_ATOMS: atom_id res chain seq x y z
N PHE A 1 -3.12 -23.64 17.11
CA PHE A 1 -2.74 -22.69 16.04
C PHE A 1 -1.36 -22.03 16.23
N PHE A 2 -0.42 -22.61 16.99
CA PHE A 2 0.86 -21.94 17.34
C PHE A 2 2.16 -22.72 16.97
N ASN A 3 2.07 -23.83 16.22
CA ASN A 3 3.20 -24.78 16.09
C ASN A 3 3.53 -25.29 14.68
N THR A 4 3.03 -24.68 13.60
CA THR A 4 3.34 -25.18 12.25
C THR A 4 4.60 -24.53 11.67
N LYS A 5 5.40 -25.35 10.97
CA LYS A 5 6.66 -25.03 10.26
C LYS A 5 6.60 -23.88 9.23
N LEU A 6 5.49 -23.13 9.18
CA LEU A 6 5.21 -22.01 8.27
C LEU A 6 6.02 -20.74 8.61
N LYS A 7 6.37 -20.49 9.88
CA LYS A 7 7.23 -19.35 10.27
C LYS A 7 8.65 -19.40 9.69
N LYS A 8 9.08 -20.56 9.17
CA LYS A 8 10.41 -20.74 8.59
C LYS A 8 10.49 -20.38 7.10
N LEU A 9 9.36 -20.07 6.46
CA LEU A 9 9.33 -19.76 5.04
C LEU A 9 9.24 -18.24 4.85
N SER A 10 10.23 -17.66 4.17
CA SER A 10 10.30 -16.25 3.77
C SER A 10 9.00 -15.76 3.11
N SER A 11 8.28 -16.66 2.43
CA SER A 11 6.97 -16.43 1.83
C SER A 11 5.89 -15.93 2.79
N SER A 12 5.94 -16.30 4.07
CA SER A 12 4.97 -15.82 5.07
C SER A 12 5.11 -14.33 5.36
N TYR A 13 6.32 -13.78 5.24
CA TYR A 13 6.56 -12.34 5.47
C TYR A 13 6.02 -11.50 4.31
N TYR A 14 6.16 -11.98 3.06
CA TYR A 14 5.57 -11.30 1.90
C TYR A 14 4.05 -11.26 1.98
N LEU A 15 3.41 -12.39 2.35
CA LEU A 15 1.96 -12.45 2.52
C LEU A 15 1.48 -11.56 3.67
N ALA A 16 2.23 -11.48 4.78
CA ALA A 16 1.92 -10.58 5.87
C ALA A 16 2.05 -9.11 5.43
N ALA A 17 3.11 -8.74 4.73
CA ALA A 17 3.31 -7.38 4.20
C ALA A 17 2.22 -6.99 3.19
N LEU A 18 1.83 -7.93 2.32
CA LEU A 18 0.71 -7.78 1.40
C LEU A 18 -0.61 -7.53 2.15
N GLY A 19 -0.95 -8.38 3.12
CA GLY A 19 -2.16 -8.22 3.92
C GLY A 19 -2.19 -6.90 4.71
N ILE A 20 -1.04 -6.44 5.22
CA ILE A 20 -0.94 -5.12 5.87
C ILE A 20 -1.24 -4.00 4.86
N SER A 21 -0.65 -4.07 3.66
CA SER A 21 -0.87 -3.08 2.59
C SER A 21 -2.35 -2.99 2.19
N ASP A 22 -3.01 -4.14 2.01
CA ASP A 22 -4.42 -4.23 1.64
C ASP A 22 -5.33 -3.77 2.79
N THR A 23 -4.97 -4.11 4.04
CA THR A 23 -5.72 -3.63 5.22
C THR A 23 -5.63 -2.11 5.35
N CYS A 24 -4.45 -1.51 5.14
CA CYS A 24 -4.29 -0.06 5.13
C CYS A 24 -5.17 0.61 4.06
N TYR A 25 -5.26 0.03 2.86
CA TYR A 25 -6.15 0.50 1.79
C TYR A 25 -7.63 0.41 2.20
N LEU A 26 -8.05 -0.73 2.76
CA LEU A 26 -9.42 -0.93 3.22
C LEU A 26 -9.81 0.02 4.37
N VAL A 27 -8.89 0.33 5.29
CA VAL A 27 -9.11 1.35 6.33
C VAL A 27 -9.34 2.71 5.70
N GLY A 28 -8.60 3.04 4.63
CA GLY A 28 -8.84 4.26 3.85
C GLY A 28 -10.22 4.31 3.23
N LEU A 29 -10.64 3.22 2.57
CA LEU A 29 -11.99 3.11 2.01
C LEU A 29 -13.07 3.17 3.08
N PHE A 30 -12.85 2.58 4.26
CA PHE A 30 -13.78 2.64 5.37
C PHE A 30 -13.96 4.09 5.86
N ALA A 31 -12.87 4.86 5.94
CA ALA A 31 -12.92 6.29 6.27
C ALA A 31 -13.68 7.11 5.22
N THR A 32 -13.55 6.77 3.93
CA THR A 32 -14.37 7.36 2.87
C THR A 32 -15.84 6.96 3.03
N TRP A 33 -16.13 5.69 3.33
CA TRP A 33 -17.49 5.21 3.51
C TRP A 33 -18.22 5.88 4.69
N LEU A 34 -17.49 6.23 5.77
CA LEU A 34 -18.00 7.04 6.88
C LEU A 34 -18.58 8.41 6.43
N SER A 35 -18.19 8.93 5.26
CA SER A 35 -18.80 10.15 4.72
C SER A 35 -20.30 9.98 4.41
N PHE A 36 -20.78 8.75 4.14
CA PHE A 36 -22.21 8.48 3.98
C PHE A 36 -23.01 8.74 5.26
N PHE A 37 -22.38 8.64 6.44
CA PHE A 37 -22.99 8.92 7.73
C PHE A 37 -22.87 10.40 8.16
N GLN A 38 -22.71 11.33 7.20
CA GLN A 38 -22.51 12.78 7.45
C GLN A 38 -21.20 13.12 8.19
N VAL A 39 -20.26 12.16 8.30
CA VAL A 39 -18.98 12.37 8.94
C VAL A 39 -17.93 12.72 7.87
N HIS A 40 -17.77 14.02 7.61
CA HIS A 40 -16.86 14.56 6.58
C HIS A 40 -15.36 14.55 7.01
N ILE A 41 -14.86 13.42 7.53
CA ILE A 41 -13.43 13.27 7.92
C ILE A 41 -12.53 13.31 6.68
N TYR A 42 -12.93 12.66 5.59
CA TYR A 42 -12.16 12.58 4.34
C TYR A 42 -11.97 13.95 3.66
N THR A 43 -12.86 14.90 3.95
CA THR A 43 -12.91 16.24 3.37
C THR A 43 -12.02 17.25 4.13
N ARG A 44 -11.48 16.87 5.29
CA ARG A 44 -10.61 17.74 6.10
C ARG A 44 -9.15 17.53 5.70
N GLU A 45 -8.39 18.61 5.58
CA GLU A 45 -6.92 18.49 5.60
C GLU A 45 -6.45 18.12 7.02
N PRO A 46 -5.45 17.24 7.17
CA PRO A 46 -4.62 16.61 6.13
C PRO A 46 -5.14 15.23 5.64
N TYR A 47 -6.33 14.80 6.05
CA TYR A 47 -6.85 13.44 5.80
C TYR A 47 -7.06 13.13 4.31
N CYS A 48 -7.60 14.07 3.53
CA CYS A 48 -7.74 13.93 2.07
C CYS A 48 -6.42 13.51 1.40
N GLN A 49 -5.36 14.24 1.72
CA GLN A 49 -4.03 14.06 1.16
C GLN A 49 -3.41 12.75 1.66
N LEU A 50 -3.57 12.45 2.96
CA LEU A 50 -3.08 11.23 3.58
C LEU A 50 -3.74 9.97 3.00
N PHE A 51 -5.06 9.97 2.80
CA PHE A 51 -5.77 8.81 2.24
C PHE A 51 -5.47 8.59 0.76
N THR A 52 -5.38 9.67 -0.02
CA THR A 52 -4.97 9.59 -1.43
C THR A 52 -3.55 9.03 -1.55
N TYR A 53 -2.63 9.55 -0.74
CA TYR A 53 -1.26 9.08 -0.65
C TYR A 53 -1.17 7.60 -0.22
N THR A 54 -1.83 7.24 0.89
CA THR A 54 -1.81 5.89 1.43
C THR A 54 -2.38 4.89 0.44
N SER A 55 -3.47 5.27 -0.26
CA SER A 55 -4.06 4.43 -1.31
C SER A 55 -3.09 4.17 -2.46
N GLY A 56 -2.41 5.23 -2.95
CA GLY A 56 -1.40 5.10 -3.99
C GLY A 56 -0.22 4.22 -3.57
N VAL A 57 0.31 4.43 -2.36
CA VAL A 57 1.37 3.58 -1.79
C VAL A 57 0.90 2.13 -1.68
N SER A 58 -0.27 1.88 -1.10
CA SER A 58 -0.80 0.53 -0.89
C SER A 58 -1.00 -0.23 -2.20
N SER A 59 -1.55 0.41 -3.23
CA SER A 59 -1.73 -0.23 -4.55
C SER A 59 -0.38 -0.59 -5.18
N PHE A 60 0.59 0.32 -5.14
CA PHE A 60 1.92 0.06 -5.66
C PHE A 60 2.61 -1.09 -4.90
N LEU A 61 2.61 -1.05 -3.56
CA LEU A 61 3.24 -2.07 -2.73
C LEU A 61 2.59 -3.44 -2.89
N SER A 62 1.26 -3.50 -3.00
CA SER A 62 0.53 -4.76 -3.17
C SER A 62 1.00 -5.51 -4.43
N VAL A 63 1.10 -4.81 -5.56
CA VAL A 63 1.62 -5.39 -6.82
C VAL A 63 3.06 -5.87 -6.65
N TRP A 64 3.94 -5.04 -6.09
CA TRP A 64 5.36 -5.40 -5.95
C TRP A 64 5.61 -6.51 -4.93
N TYR A 65 4.81 -6.62 -3.88
CA TYR A 65 4.88 -7.75 -2.96
C TYR A 65 4.43 -9.06 -3.59
N VAL A 66 3.40 -9.03 -4.45
CA VAL A 66 2.99 -10.21 -5.23
C VAL A 66 4.10 -10.61 -6.20
N VAL A 67 4.73 -9.66 -6.90
CA VAL A 67 5.88 -9.93 -7.78
C VAL A 67 7.05 -10.53 -6.99
N ALA A 68 7.40 -9.97 -5.84
CA ALA A 68 8.47 -10.51 -4.99
C ALA A 68 8.15 -11.92 -4.47
N PHE A 69 6.90 -12.15 -4.05
CA PHE A 69 6.42 -13.45 -3.60
C PHE A 69 6.49 -14.50 -4.73
N THR A 70 5.98 -14.17 -5.91
CA THR A 70 5.99 -15.07 -7.07
C THR A 70 7.40 -15.36 -7.55
N PHE A 71 8.28 -14.35 -7.58
CA PHE A 71 9.69 -14.53 -7.92
C PHE A 71 10.41 -15.47 -6.94
N GLU A 72 10.14 -15.33 -5.64
CA GLU A 72 10.66 -16.26 -4.63
C GLU A 72 10.16 -17.70 -4.89
N ARG A 73 8.85 -17.87 -5.14
CA ARG A 73 8.27 -19.19 -5.44
C ARG A 73 8.86 -19.80 -6.70
N PHE A 74 9.10 -19.00 -7.72
CA PHE A 74 9.74 -19.44 -8.96
C PHE A 74 11.16 -19.97 -8.71
N ILE A 75 11.98 -19.27 -7.94
CA ILE A 75 13.33 -19.71 -7.57
C ILE A 75 13.28 -21.03 -6.80
N VAL A 76 12.35 -21.18 -5.85
CA VAL A 76 12.20 -22.41 -5.06
C VAL A 76 11.90 -23.62 -5.93
N VAL A 77 11.04 -23.46 -6.94
CA VAL A 77 10.63 -24.54 -7.85
C VAL A 77 11.74 -24.86 -8.86
N ARG A 78 12.34 -23.84 -9.48
CA ARG A 78 13.31 -24.04 -10.58
C ARG A 78 14.73 -24.35 -10.09
N TYR A 79 15.14 -23.82 -8.94
CA TYR A 79 16.50 -23.92 -8.41
C TYR A 79 16.53 -24.41 -6.95
N PRO A 80 16.12 -25.67 -6.69
CA PRO A 80 16.02 -26.21 -5.33
C PRO A 80 17.36 -26.19 -4.55
N LEU A 81 18.50 -26.35 -5.23
CA LEU A 81 19.85 -26.29 -4.62
C LEU A 81 20.24 -24.87 -4.16
N LYS A 82 19.72 -23.83 -4.81
CA LYS A 82 19.97 -22.43 -4.44
C LYS A 82 18.99 -21.92 -3.37
N ARG A 83 17.95 -22.67 -3.04
CA ARG A 83 16.92 -22.31 -2.05
C ARG A 83 17.50 -21.82 -0.72
N GLN A 84 18.51 -22.50 -0.19
CA GLN A 84 19.10 -22.18 1.11
C GLN A 84 19.78 -20.81 1.14
N SER A 85 20.32 -20.35 0.00
CA SER A 85 20.96 -19.05 -0.14
C SER A 85 19.97 -17.92 -0.46
N TRP A 86 18.92 -18.21 -1.22
CA TRP A 86 18.00 -17.19 -1.73
C TRP A 86 16.77 -16.97 -0.83
N CYS A 87 16.21 -18.04 -0.24
CA CYS A 87 15.07 -17.96 0.68
C CYS A 87 15.50 -17.70 2.13
N THR A 88 16.25 -16.62 2.37
CA THR A 88 16.58 -16.21 3.74
C THR A 88 15.61 -15.13 4.22
N VAL A 89 15.13 -15.27 5.46
CA VAL A 89 14.21 -14.30 6.08
C VAL A 89 14.82 -12.89 6.14
N ARG A 90 16.14 -12.78 6.32
CA ARG A 90 16.85 -11.50 6.33
C ARG A 90 16.70 -10.78 4.99
N ARG A 91 16.95 -11.46 3.87
CA ARG A 91 16.79 -10.90 2.52
C ARG A 91 15.34 -10.53 2.23
N ALA A 92 14.38 -11.38 2.60
CA ALA A 92 12.97 -11.07 2.41
C ALA A 92 12.56 -9.80 3.16
N LYS A 93 12.99 -9.62 4.43
CA LYS A 93 12.75 -8.39 5.18
C LYS A 93 13.43 -7.18 4.53
N THR A 94 14.65 -7.32 4.01
CA THR A 94 15.34 -6.25 3.28
C THR A 94 14.58 -5.88 2.00
N ILE A 95 14.13 -6.86 1.20
CA ILE A 95 13.37 -6.60 -0.04
C ILE A 95 12.07 -5.88 0.30
N ILE A 96 11.32 -6.35 1.30
CA ILE A 96 10.09 -5.69 1.75
C ILE A 96 10.39 -4.25 2.18
N ALA A 97 11.43 -4.02 2.98
CA ALA A 97 11.80 -2.68 3.44
C ALA A 97 12.24 -1.74 2.29
N CYS A 98 12.97 -2.26 1.31
CA CYS A 98 13.36 -1.51 0.12
C CYS A 98 12.14 -1.16 -0.73
N LEU A 99 11.23 -2.11 -0.94
CA LEU A 99 9.98 -1.89 -1.68
C LEU A 99 9.08 -0.88 -0.96
N THR A 100 8.93 -0.96 0.37
CA THR A 100 8.19 0.04 1.14
C THR A 100 8.75 1.43 0.95
N LEU A 101 10.08 1.59 1.10
CA LEU A 101 10.73 2.89 0.94
C LEU A 101 10.55 3.42 -0.48
N PHE A 102 10.71 2.57 -1.49
CA PHE A 102 10.51 2.96 -2.88
C PHE A 102 9.07 3.37 -3.17
N GLY A 103 8.08 2.62 -2.67
CA GLY A 103 6.67 2.96 -2.82
C GLY A 103 6.29 4.27 -2.13
N ILE A 104 6.85 4.52 -0.93
CA ILE A 104 6.71 5.80 -0.21
C ILE A 104 7.25 6.95 -1.06
N LEU A 105 8.48 6.83 -1.55
CA LEU A 105 9.14 7.86 -2.36
C LEU A 105 8.42 8.11 -3.68
N HIS A 106 8.00 7.05 -4.38
CA HIS A 106 7.25 7.15 -5.63
C HIS A 106 5.90 7.84 -5.42
N SER A 107 5.29 7.67 -4.26
CA SER A 107 3.98 8.25 -3.98
C SER A 107 4.02 9.67 -3.40
N VAL A 108 5.20 10.21 -3.06
CA VAL A 108 5.36 11.59 -2.58
C VAL A 108 4.64 12.62 -3.46
N PRO A 109 4.66 12.54 -4.81
CA PRO A 109 3.95 13.51 -5.65
C PRO A 109 2.43 13.53 -5.40
N TYR A 110 1.81 12.42 -5.00
CA TYR A 110 0.36 12.40 -4.69
C TYR A 110 -0.01 13.32 -3.54
N ILE A 111 0.91 13.56 -2.60
CA ILE A 111 0.71 14.55 -1.54
C ILE A 111 0.55 15.92 -2.17
N PHE A 112 1.42 16.33 -3.09
CA PHE A 112 1.34 17.66 -3.71
C PHE A 112 0.13 17.85 -4.62
N TYR A 113 -0.26 16.82 -5.37
CA TYR A 113 -1.38 16.90 -6.32
C TYR A 113 -2.76 16.83 -5.66
N ALA A 114 -2.90 16.08 -4.57
CA ALA A 114 -4.17 15.96 -3.86
C ALA A 114 -4.41 17.17 -2.96
N GLY A 115 -5.57 17.81 -3.09
CA GLY A 115 -5.97 18.92 -2.23
C GLY A 115 -7.48 18.97 -2.00
N THR A 116 -7.89 19.63 -0.94
CA THR A 116 -9.32 19.89 -0.72
C THR A 116 -9.75 21.05 -1.63
N GLN A 117 -10.74 20.82 -2.48
CA GLN A 117 -11.31 21.82 -3.37
C GLN A 117 -12.79 22.01 -3.05
N TYR A 118 -13.23 23.26 -2.97
CA TYR A 118 -14.65 23.58 -2.80
C TYR A 118 -15.35 23.46 -4.15
N SER A 119 -16.24 22.49 -4.29
CA SER A 119 -17.01 22.30 -5.52
C SER A 119 -18.27 23.17 -5.48
N GLU A 120 -18.32 24.22 -6.29
CA GLU A 120 -19.52 25.07 -6.43
C GLU A 120 -20.76 24.28 -6.88
N ARG A 121 -20.58 23.22 -7.68
CA ARG A 121 -21.70 22.40 -8.19
C ARG A 121 -22.46 21.66 -7.08
N THR A 122 -21.75 21.20 -6.05
CA THR A 122 -22.31 20.34 -5.01
C THR A 122 -22.35 21.01 -3.65
N LYS A 123 -21.85 22.26 -3.52
CA LYS A 123 -21.74 23.03 -2.26
C LYS A 123 -21.06 22.24 -1.14
N VAL A 124 -20.15 21.33 -1.50
CA VAL A 124 -19.38 20.51 -0.56
C VAL A 124 -17.90 20.58 -0.91
N THR A 125 -17.06 20.45 0.12
CA THR A 125 -15.62 20.33 -0.08
C THR A 125 -15.31 18.88 -0.44
N ILE A 126 -14.62 18.68 -1.56
CA ILE A 126 -14.23 17.37 -2.07
C ILE A 126 -12.71 17.28 -2.10
N CYS A 127 -12.19 16.08 -1.90
CA CYS A 127 -10.78 15.78 -2.13
C CYS A 127 -10.61 15.45 -3.61
N ASP A 128 -9.94 16.32 -4.35
CA ASP A 128 -9.75 16.17 -5.79
C ASP A 128 -8.38 16.72 -6.19
N MET A 129 -7.94 16.47 -7.42
CA MET A 129 -6.71 17.06 -7.94
C MET A 129 -6.80 18.58 -7.86
N ARG A 130 -5.74 19.21 -7.33
CA ARG A 130 -5.66 20.67 -7.22
C ARG A 130 -5.89 21.30 -8.60
N THR A 131 -6.74 22.32 -8.65
CA THR A 131 -7.17 22.99 -9.89
C THR A 131 -6.00 23.56 -10.70
N GLU A 132 -4.90 23.93 -10.06
CA GLU A 132 -3.66 24.39 -10.72
C GLU A 132 -3.04 23.37 -11.70
N TYR A 133 -3.39 22.09 -11.59
CA TYR A 133 -2.93 21.02 -12.47
C TYR A 133 -4.03 20.48 -13.41
N LYS A 134 -5.26 20.98 -13.28
CA LYS A 134 -6.36 20.67 -14.22
C LYS A 134 -6.25 21.66 -15.38
N ALA A 135 -5.47 21.28 -16.40
CA ALA A 135 -5.35 21.99 -17.66
C ALA A 135 -6.68 22.02 -18.43
#